data_AF-A0A1Y0IDE5-F1
#
_entry.id   AF-A0A1Y0IDE5-F1
#
_cell.length_a   1.000
_cell.length_b   1.000
_cell.length_c   1.000
_cell.angle_alpha   90.00
_cell.angle_beta   90.00
_cell.angle_gamma   90.00
#
_symmetry.space_group_name_H-M   'P 1'
#
loop_
_entity.id
_entity.type
_entity.pdbx_description
1 polymer ?
#
loop_
_entity_poly.entity_id
_entity_poly.type
_entity_poly.pdbx_seq_one_letter_code
_entity_poly.pdbx_strand_id
1 'polypeptide(L)'
;MIGRFNIGRVEICWDPQRVVINPRDWVMPFIGEKGFVQAWVYNRDYIHWQNAEDPLEYECAGKSVDGLKMKSNGLPPPLQMSVVDVSDNPGRVLLKSGYVEAVASTMWVSEKLANRTGFAMQELKNESWFSVVPLSDEVYELEFSTNIFEPNDGTDNLQRSIRKLLFR
;
A
#
# COMPACT_ATOMS: atom_id res chain seq x y z
N MET A 1 -32.55 -5.52 -5.76
CA MET A 1 -31.36 -5.93 -4.97
C MET A 1 -30.24 -4.98 -5.36
N ILE A 2 -30.04 -3.90 -4.61
CA ILE A 2 -28.98 -2.91 -4.90
C ILE A 2 -27.70 -3.46 -4.28
N GLY A 3 -26.75 -3.89 -5.10
CA GLY A 3 -25.46 -4.38 -4.63
C GLY A 3 -24.78 -3.29 -3.81
N ARG A 4 -24.63 -3.52 -2.50
CA ARG A 4 -23.82 -2.65 -1.64
C ARG A 4 -22.36 -3.03 -1.88
N PHE A 5 -21.59 -2.12 -2.48
CA PHE A 5 -20.13 -2.21 -2.48
C PHE A 5 -19.66 -2.09 -1.03
N ASN A 6 -19.40 -3.22 -0.36
CA ASN A 6 -18.99 -3.27 1.05
C ASN A 6 -17.47 -3.02 1.25
N ILE A 7 -16.76 -2.63 0.19
CA ILE A 7 -15.32 -2.35 0.23
C ILE A 7 -15.09 -1.00 -0.45
N GLY A 8 -14.94 0.04 0.35
CA GLY A 8 -14.50 1.36 -0.07
C GLY A 8 -12.99 1.46 0.16
N ARG A 9 -12.22 1.38 -0.91
CA ARG A 9 -10.81 1.78 -0.92
C ARG A 9 -10.61 2.90 -1.91
N VAL A 10 -9.74 3.84 -1.56
CA VAL A 10 -9.35 4.94 -2.46
C VAL A 10 -7.86 4.85 -2.70
N GLU A 11 -7.49 4.73 -3.97
CA GLU A 11 -6.11 4.65 -4.43
C GLU A 11 -5.74 5.98 -5.07
N ILE A 12 -4.78 6.70 -4.48
CA ILE A 12 -4.36 8.00 -4.99
C ILE A 12 -2.98 7.86 -5.61
N CYS A 13 -2.96 7.85 -6.94
CA CYS A 13 -1.73 7.87 -7.73
C CYS A 13 -1.16 9.29 -7.71
N TRP A 14 -0.03 9.47 -7.06
CA TRP A 14 0.71 10.73 -7.10
C TRP A 14 1.55 10.80 -8.37
N ASP A 15 1.39 11.90 -9.11
CA ASP A 15 2.24 12.27 -10.24
C ASP A 15 2.80 13.67 -9.97
N PRO A 16 4.10 13.80 -9.65
CA PRO A 16 4.70 15.09 -9.30
C PRO A 16 4.69 16.10 -10.45
N GLN A 17 4.39 15.68 -11.69
CA GLN A 17 4.28 16.57 -12.86
C GLN A 17 2.86 17.08 -13.12
N ARG A 18 1.86 16.62 -12.35
CA ARG A 18 0.46 17.07 -12.46
C ARG A 18 0.09 17.97 -11.28
N VAL A 19 -1.01 18.72 -11.46
CA VAL A 19 -1.53 19.74 -10.51
C VAL A 19 -1.39 19.27 -9.06
N VAL A 20 -0.88 20.15 -8.20
CA VAL A 20 -0.81 19.95 -6.74
C VAL A 20 -2.24 19.87 -6.20
N ILE A 21 -2.79 18.67 -6.16
CA ILE A 21 -4.05 18.39 -5.49
C ILE A 21 -3.71 17.80 -4.13
N ASN A 22 -4.29 18.33 -3.06
CA ASN A 22 -4.15 17.73 -1.74
C ASN A 22 -4.82 16.35 -1.73
N PRO A 23 -4.08 15.25 -1.51
CA PRO A 23 -4.66 13.91 -1.47
C PRO A 23 -5.81 13.76 -0.47
N ARG A 24 -5.78 14.53 0.63
CA ARG A 24 -6.86 14.56 1.62
C ARG A 24 -8.20 14.93 0.99
N ASP A 25 -8.22 15.91 0.08
CA ASP A 25 -9.47 16.39 -0.56
C ASP A 25 -10.16 15.29 -1.37
N TRP A 26 -9.40 14.33 -1.89
CA TRP A 26 -9.93 13.16 -2.59
C TRP A 26 -10.52 12.12 -1.65
N VAL A 27 -9.96 11.95 -0.45
CA VAL A 27 -10.42 10.93 0.50
C VAL A 27 -11.65 11.39 1.27
N MET A 28 -11.73 12.69 1.61
CA MET A 28 -12.79 13.26 2.46
C MET A 28 -14.22 12.83 2.08
N PRO A 29 -14.64 12.79 0.80
CA PRO A 29 -15.99 12.36 0.42
C PRO A 29 -16.31 10.90 0.80
N PHE A 30 -15.30 10.05 0.96
CA PHE A 30 -15.46 8.62 1.22
C PHE A 30 -15.38 8.26 2.71
N ILE A 31 -14.90 9.16 3.57
CA ILE A 31 -14.68 8.88 5.00
C ILE A 31 -16.00 8.54 5.72
N GLY A 32 -17.10 9.20 5.33
CA GLY A 32 -18.43 8.95 5.90
C GLY A 32 -19.13 7.69 5.39
N GLU A 33 -18.55 7.01 4.38
CA GLU A 33 -19.17 5.82 3.80
C GLU A 33 -18.97 4.61 4.70
N LYS A 34 -20.07 3.89 4.99
CA LYS A 34 -20.05 2.69 5.84
C LYS A 34 -19.08 1.59 5.35
N GLY A 35 -18.73 1.62 4.07
CA GLY A 35 -17.80 0.66 3.45
C GLY A 35 -16.33 1.07 3.52
N PHE A 36 -15.98 2.28 3.98
CA PHE A 36 -14.59 2.76 3.95
C PHE A 36 -13.69 1.89 4.83
N VAL A 37 -12.58 1.41 4.25
CA VAL A 37 -11.60 0.56 4.92
C VAL A 37 -10.28 1.29 5.07
N GLN A 38 -9.75 1.74 3.94
CA GLN A 38 -8.44 2.38 3.87
C GLN A 38 -8.31 3.21 2.57
N ALA A 39 -7.40 4.18 2.60
CA ALA A 39 -6.88 4.85 1.43
C ALA A 39 -5.38 5.11 1.60
N TRP A 40 -4.65 5.30 0.51
CA TRP A 40 -3.22 5.64 0.58
C TRP A 40 -2.75 6.37 -0.68
N VAL A 41 -1.67 7.13 -0.52
CA VAL A 41 -0.98 7.83 -1.61
C VAL A 41 0.22 7.01 -2.06
N TYR A 42 0.41 6.84 -3.37
CA TYR A 42 1.57 6.09 -3.88
C TYR A 42 2.10 6.63 -5.20
N ASN A 43 3.39 6.36 -5.45
CA ASN A 43 4.01 6.49 -6.77
C ASN A 43 3.70 5.22 -7.58
N ARG A 44 3.01 5.38 -8.72
CA ARG A 44 2.57 4.27 -9.56
C ARG A 44 3.71 3.42 -10.08
N ASP A 45 4.75 4.05 -10.62
CA ASP A 45 5.87 3.33 -11.21
C ASP A 45 6.64 2.57 -10.13
N TYR A 46 6.83 3.19 -8.96
CA TYR A 46 7.44 2.53 -7.82
C TYR A 46 6.63 1.28 -7.40
N ILE A 47 5.33 1.43 -7.13
CA ILE A 47 4.49 0.32 -6.71
C ILE A 47 4.42 -0.78 -7.77
N HIS A 48 4.37 -0.43 -9.04
CA HIS A 48 4.39 -1.42 -10.12
C HIS A 48 5.64 -2.30 -10.04
N TRP A 49 6.84 -1.71 -10.02
CA TRP A 49 8.09 -2.47 -9.97
C TRP A 49 8.35 -3.17 -8.63
N GLN A 50 7.73 -2.72 -7.55
CA GLN A 50 7.76 -3.42 -6.27
C GLN A 50 6.88 -4.69 -6.26
N ASN A 51 6.04 -4.89 -7.28
CA ASN A 51 5.06 -5.98 -7.35
C ASN A 51 5.08 -6.78 -8.66
N ALA A 52 5.92 -6.41 -9.64
CA ALA A 52 6.08 -7.14 -10.89
C ALA A 52 6.83 -8.46 -10.66
N GLU A 53 6.16 -9.59 -10.88
CA GLU A 53 6.76 -10.93 -10.76
C GLU A 53 7.21 -11.49 -12.11
N ASP A 54 6.62 -11.05 -13.23
CA ASP A 54 6.91 -11.59 -14.56
C ASP A 54 8.17 -10.95 -15.17
N PRO A 55 9.24 -11.71 -15.44
CA PRO A 55 10.45 -11.19 -16.09
C PRO A 55 10.20 -10.53 -17.45
N LEU A 56 9.16 -10.93 -18.18
CA LEU A 56 8.81 -10.33 -19.47
C LEU A 56 8.39 -8.86 -19.33
N GLU A 57 7.76 -8.48 -18.22
CA GLU A 57 7.41 -7.08 -17.95
C GLU A 57 8.67 -6.20 -17.89
N TYR A 58 9.75 -6.71 -17.27
CA TYR A 58 11.04 -6.04 -17.20
C TYR A 58 11.68 -5.93 -18.59
N GLU A 59 11.70 -7.02 -19.35
CA GLU A 59 12.26 -7.04 -20.70
C GLU A 59 11.55 -6.04 -21.62
N CYS A 60 10.22 -6.04 -21.64
CA CYS A 60 9.42 -5.09 -22.42
C CYS A 60 9.67 -3.63 -22.01
N ALA A 61 10.02 -3.38 -20.75
CA ALA A 61 10.37 -2.06 -20.24
C ALA A 61 11.86 -1.70 -20.41
N GLY A 62 12.68 -2.57 -21.01
CA GLY A 62 14.12 -2.38 -21.14
C GLY A 62 14.88 -2.40 -19.81
N LYS A 63 14.33 -3.05 -18.78
CA LYS A 63 14.95 -3.23 -17.46
C LYS A 63 15.58 -4.61 -17.36
N SER A 64 16.78 -4.68 -16.78
CA SER A 64 17.39 -5.98 -16.47
C SER A 64 16.79 -6.58 -15.19
N VAL A 65 16.63 -7.89 -15.20
CA VAL A 65 16.31 -8.71 -14.01
C VAL A 65 17.56 -9.22 -13.31
N ASP A 66 18.75 -8.92 -13.81
CA ASP A 66 20.01 -9.35 -13.22
C ASP A 66 20.16 -8.83 -11.79
N GLY A 67 20.46 -9.74 -10.87
CA GLY A 67 20.60 -9.42 -9.44
C GLY A 67 19.28 -9.37 -8.67
N LEU A 68 18.12 -9.53 -9.33
CA LEU A 68 16.86 -9.73 -8.62
C LEU A 68 16.78 -11.14 -8.05
N LYS A 69 16.13 -11.26 -6.88
CA LYS A 69 15.83 -12.55 -6.27
C LYS A 69 14.78 -13.25 -7.13
N MET A 70 15.01 -14.53 -7.46
CA MET A 70 14.10 -15.33 -8.29
C MET A 70 13.52 -16.49 -7.48
N LYS A 71 12.29 -16.90 -7.79
CA LYS A 71 11.62 -18.08 -7.21
C LYS A 71 10.88 -18.89 -8.28
N SER A 72 10.57 -20.14 -7.97
CA SER A 72 9.64 -20.94 -8.80
C SER A 72 8.21 -20.41 -8.65
N ASN A 73 7.45 -20.39 -9.74
CA ASN A 73 6.01 -20.08 -9.73
C ASN A 73 5.13 -21.17 -9.08
N GLY A 74 5.72 -22.30 -8.67
CA GLY A 74 5.03 -23.40 -8.00
C GLY A 74 4.12 -24.26 -8.89
N LEU A 75 4.11 -24.01 -10.20
CA LEU A 75 3.35 -24.81 -11.16
C LEU A 75 4.13 -26.08 -11.55
N PRO A 76 3.42 -27.19 -11.84
CA PRO A 76 4.08 -28.40 -12.32
C PRO A 76 4.61 -28.23 -13.75
N PRO A 77 5.59 -29.03 -14.18
CA PRO A 77 6.02 -29.09 -15.58
C PRO A 77 4.84 -29.38 -16.53
N PRO A 78 4.80 -28.79 -17.75
CA PRO A 78 5.79 -27.88 -18.36
C PRO A 78 5.54 -26.39 -18.04
N LEU A 79 4.58 -26.07 -17.17
CA LEU A 79 4.22 -24.69 -16.80
C LEU A 79 5.14 -24.08 -15.71
N GLN A 80 6.10 -24.86 -15.23
CA GLN A 80 7.10 -24.41 -14.26
C GLN A 80 7.97 -23.32 -14.87
N MET A 81 8.02 -22.17 -14.21
CA MET A 81 8.80 -21.00 -14.64
C MET A 81 9.48 -20.33 -13.45
N SER A 82 10.56 -19.58 -13.74
CA SER A 82 11.21 -18.70 -12.78
C SER A 82 10.55 -17.32 -12.85
N VAL A 83 10.17 -16.77 -11.69
CA VAL A 83 9.55 -15.45 -11.54
C VAL A 83 10.36 -14.62 -10.54
N VAL A 84 10.26 -13.30 -10.65
CA VAL A 84 10.87 -12.38 -9.69
C VAL A 84 10.20 -12.55 -8.33
N ASP A 85 11.00 -12.69 -7.28
CA ASP A 85 10.52 -12.80 -5.92
C ASP A 85 10.38 -11.42 -5.27
N VAL A 86 9.14 -10.93 -5.23
CA VAL A 86 8.79 -9.64 -4.63
C VAL A 86 8.37 -9.73 -3.16
N SER A 87 8.51 -10.90 -2.51
CA SER A 87 7.97 -11.11 -1.15
C SER A 87 8.59 -10.18 -0.09
N ASP A 88 9.84 -9.77 -0.31
CA ASP A 88 10.62 -8.97 0.63
C ASP A 88 10.66 -7.48 0.23
N ASN A 89 10.02 -7.12 -0.88
CA ASN A 89 9.99 -5.75 -1.38
C ASN A 89 9.29 -4.82 -0.37
N PRO A 90 9.88 -3.66 -0.04
CA PRO A 90 9.32 -2.71 0.91
C PRO A 90 7.95 -2.18 0.45
N GLY A 91 7.80 -1.89 -0.84
CA GLY A 91 6.56 -1.38 -1.45
C GLY A 91 5.58 -2.46 -1.94
N ARG A 92 5.76 -3.72 -1.52
CA ARG A 92 4.84 -4.80 -1.94
C ARG A 92 3.40 -4.55 -1.49
N VAL A 93 2.45 -5.02 -2.27
CA VAL A 93 1.02 -4.91 -2.06
C VAL A 93 0.43 -6.31 -2.04
N LEU A 94 -0.29 -6.67 -0.96
CA LEU A 94 -0.98 -7.96 -0.88
C LEU A 94 -2.49 -7.75 -0.83
N LEU A 95 -3.21 -8.40 -1.74
CA LEU A 95 -4.66 -8.45 -1.71
C LEU A 95 -5.12 -9.45 -0.65
N LYS A 96 -5.94 -9.00 0.29
CA LYS A 96 -6.50 -9.82 1.37
C LYS A 96 -8.03 -9.74 1.34
N SER A 97 -8.68 -10.63 2.05
CA SER A 97 -10.14 -10.64 2.14
C SER A 97 -10.62 -9.38 2.86
N GLY A 98 -11.16 -8.42 2.09
CA GLY A 98 -11.73 -7.17 2.59
C GLY A 98 -10.77 -5.99 2.68
N TYR A 99 -9.45 -6.16 2.57
CA TYR A 99 -8.47 -5.08 2.71
C TYR A 99 -7.24 -5.31 1.82
N VAL A 100 -6.33 -4.33 1.77
CA VAL A 100 -5.08 -4.41 1.00
C VAL A 100 -3.91 -4.11 1.93
N GLU A 101 -2.90 -4.97 1.97
CA GLU A 101 -1.65 -4.68 2.67
C GLU A 101 -0.77 -3.80 1.79
N ALA A 102 -1.04 -2.50 1.81
CA ALA A 102 -0.23 -1.48 1.18
C ALA A 102 0.34 -0.56 2.26
N VAL A 103 1.58 -0.11 2.07
CA VAL A 103 2.21 0.89 2.93
C VAL A 103 2.55 2.12 2.11
N ALA A 104 2.40 3.29 2.72
CA ALA A 104 2.60 4.57 2.06
C ALA A 104 3.06 5.62 3.08
N SER A 105 3.57 6.74 2.57
CA SER A 105 3.94 7.90 3.37
C SER A 105 2.73 8.52 4.08
N THR A 106 1.58 8.54 3.39
CA THR A 106 0.30 9.02 3.91
C THR A 106 -0.77 7.96 3.68
N MET A 107 -1.51 7.64 4.73
CA MET A 107 -2.56 6.64 4.73
C MET A 107 -3.78 7.13 5.50
N TRP A 108 -4.96 6.69 5.10
CA TRP A 108 -6.18 6.83 5.88
C TRP A 108 -6.65 5.44 6.25
N VAL A 109 -6.84 5.21 7.54
CA VAL A 109 -7.20 3.89 8.07
C VAL A 109 -8.46 4.00 8.90
N SER A 110 -9.37 3.05 8.72
CA SER A 110 -10.59 2.95 9.53
C SER A 110 -10.44 1.91 10.65
N GLU A 111 -11.32 1.97 11.65
CA GLU A 111 -11.46 0.89 12.64
C GLU A 111 -11.75 -0.48 12.00
N LYS A 112 -12.32 -0.50 10.79
CA LYS A 112 -12.55 -1.76 10.04
C LYS A 112 -11.24 -2.39 9.59
N LEU A 113 -10.23 -1.59 9.26
CA LEU A 113 -8.89 -2.11 8.98
C LEU A 113 -8.28 -2.68 10.27
N ALA A 114 -8.31 -1.91 11.35
CA ALA A 114 -7.80 -2.32 12.66
C ALA A 114 -8.39 -3.66 13.12
N ASN A 115 -9.71 -3.82 13.02
CA ASN A 115 -10.41 -5.04 13.37
C ASN A 115 -10.03 -6.26 12.51
N ARG A 116 -9.53 -6.04 11.29
CA ARG A 116 -9.13 -7.12 10.37
C ARG A 116 -7.66 -7.50 10.52
N THR A 117 -6.81 -6.57 10.93
CA THR A 117 -5.35 -6.76 10.98
C THR A 117 -4.80 -6.82 12.41
N GLY A 118 -5.63 -6.57 13.43
CA GLY A 118 -5.30 -6.80 14.83
C GLY A 118 -4.45 -5.73 15.50
N PHE A 119 -4.29 -4.54 14.90
CA PHE A 119 -3.75 -3.37 15.61
C PHE A 119 -4.86 -2.61 16.33
N ALA A 120 -4.52 -1.86 17.38
CA ALA A 120 -5.46 -0.98 18.05
C ALA A 120 -5.21 0.49 17.68
N MET A 121 -6.26 1.27 17.41
CA MET A 121 -6.12 2.70 17.10
C MET A 121 -5.43 3.48 18.22
N GLN A 122 -5.60 3.05 19.47
CA GLN A 122 -4.92 3.65 20.61
C GLN A 122 -3.39 3.43 20.59
N GLU A 123 -2.93 2.30 20.03
CA GLU A 123 -1.49 2.04 19.86
C GLU A 123 -0.89 3.06 18.88
N LEU A 124 -1.59 3.38 17.78
CA LEU A 124 -1.12 4.38 16.82
C LEU A 124 -0.91 5.76 17.45
N LYS A 125 -1.78 6.16 18.38
CA LYS A 125 -1.71 7.45 19.08
C LYS A 125 -0.53 7.54 20.07
N ASN A 126 0.05 6.41 20.46
CA ASN A 126 1.16 6.36 21.41
C ASN A 126 2.53 6.41 20.71
N GLU A 127 2.56 6.25 19.39
CA GLU A 127 3.78 6.30 18.60
C GLU A 127 4.19 7.75 18.31
N SER A 128 5.49 8.03 18.31
CA SER A 128 6.03 9.39 18.12
C SER A 128 6.70 9.63 16.77
N TRP A 129 6.85 8.59 15.94
CA TRP A 129 7.60 8.63 14.68
C TRP A 129 6.73 8.91 13.45
N PHE A 130 5.45 9.21 13.64
CA PHE A 130 4.50 9.65 12.62
C PHE A 130 3.40 10.50 13.23
N SER A 131 2.66 11.23 12.41
CA SER A 131 1.52 12.02 12.86
C SER A 131 0.23 11.21 12.74
N VAL A 132 -0.70 11.42 13.68
CA VAL A 132 -2.03 10.82 13.68
C VAL A 132 -3.07 11.92 13.79
N VAL A 133 -3.91 12.05 12.77
CA VAL A 133 -4.97 13.07 12.73
C VAL A 133 -6.33 12.37 12.66
N PRO A 134 -7.20 12.51 13.67
CA PRO A 134 -8.57 11.98 13.58
C PRO A 134 -9.37 12.79 12.55
N LEU A 135 -10.00 12.09 11.60
CA LEU A 135 -10.89 12.69 10.60
C LEU A 135 -12.38 12.42 10.89
N SER A 136 -12.66 11.35 11.63
CA SER A 136 -13.97 11.03 12.22
C SER A 136 -13.77 10.10 13.43
N ASP A 137 -14.86 9.64 14.05
CA ASP A 137 -14.79 8.66 15.13
C ASP A 137 -14.13 7.34 14.71
N GLU A 138 -14.36 6.90 13.45
CA GLU A 138 -13.87 5.62 12.94
C GLU A 138 -12.62 5.72 12.04
N VAL A 139 -12.18 6.92 11.64
CA VAL A 139 -11.15 7.10 10.59
C VAL A 139 -10.04 8.07 11.00
N TYR A 140 -8.81 7.65 10.76
CA TYR A 140 -7.59 8.38 11.09
C TYR A 140 -6.71 8.53 9.86
N GLU A 141 -6.11 9.70 9.71
CA GLU A 141 -4.99 9.93 8.80
C GLU A 141 -3.69 9.69 9.54
N LEU A 142 -2.80 8.93 8.89
CA LEU A 142 -1.46 8.63 9.34
C LEU A 142 -0.46 9.23 8.35
N GLU A 143 0.44 10.06 8.84
CA GLU A 143 1.51 10.66 8.03
C GLU A 143 2.88 10.24 8.58
N PHE A 144 3.52 9.31 7.89
CA PHE A 144 4.84 8.76 8.22
C PHE A 144 5.99 9.52 7.57
N SER A 145 5.71 10.25 6.48
CA SER A 145 6.70 11.02 5.72
C SER A 145 5.98 12.11 4.91
N THR A 146 6.62 13.26 4.76
CA THR A 146 6.14 14.34 3.86
C THR A 146 6.29 13.99 2.40
N ASN A 147 7.30 13.18 2.07
CA ASN A 147 7.56 12.71 0.71
C ASN A 147 6.91 11.35 0.50
N ILE A 148 6.33 11.15 -0.68
CA ILE A 148 5.89 9.84 -1.18
C ILE A 148 7.08 8.89 -1.29
N PHE A 149 6.83 7.60 -1.13
CA PHE A 149 7.87 6.59 -1.27
C PHE A 149 8.27 6.39 -2.74
N GLU A 150 9.58 6.37 -2.98
CA GLU A 150 10.19 6.31 -4.30
C GLU A 150 11.38 5.32 -4.35
N PRO A 151 11.84 4.93 -5.55
CA PRO A 151 13.02 4.07 -5.65
C PRO A 151 14.26 4.73 -5.02
N ASN A 152 14.97 3.98 -4.17
CA ASN A 152 16.23 4.40 -3.53
C ASN A 152 16.13 5.65 -2.65
N ASP A 153 14.97 5.92 -2.07
CA ASP A 153 14.72 7.07 -1.18
C ASP A 153 15.15 6.84 0.29
N GLY A 154 15.64 5.64 0.62
CA GLY A 154 16.07 5.26 1.97
C GLY A 154 14.94 4.90 2.93
N THR A 155 13.70 4.75 2.45
CA THR A 155 12.51 4.49 3.29
C THR A 155 12.20 3.02 3.53
N ASP A 156 13.00 2.09 3.01
CA ASP A 156 12.80 0.65 3.15
C ASP A 156 12.49 0.18 4.58
N ASN A 157 13.26 0.67 5.56
CA ASN A 157 13.07 0.29 6.96
C ASN A 157 11.79 0.92 7.55
N LEU A 158 11.47 2.15 7.14
CA LEU A 158 10.22 2.81 7.51
C LEU A 158 9.02 2.01 6.98
N GLN A 159 9.04 1.63 5.70
CA GLN A 159 7.99 0.81 5.07
C GLN A 159 7.81 -0.54 5.77
N ARG A 160 8.90 -1.19 6.18
CA ARG A 160 8.85 -2.43 6.98
C ARG A 160 8.25 -2.20 8.36
N SER A 161 8.57 -1.09 9.02
CA SER A 161 8.00 -0.72 10.32
C SER A 161 6.51 -0.43 10.22
N ILE A 162 6.08 0.36 9.22
CA ILE A 162 4.66 0.62 8.93
C ILE A 162 3.91 -0.70 8.72
N ARG A 163 4.48 -1.62 7.94
CA ARG A 163 3.85 -2.91 7.68
C ARG A 163 3.65 -3.73 8.95
N LYS A 164 4.68 -3.82 9.81
CA LYS A 164 4.58 -4.53 11.10
C LYS A 164 3.58 -3.88 12.05
N LEU A 165 3.44 -2.55 11.98
CA LEU A 165 2.49 -1.79 12.77
C LEU A 165 1.05 -2.09 12.35
N LEU A 166 0.76 -2.05 11.05
CA LEU A 166 -0.60 -2.08 10.51
C LEU A 166 -1.11 -3.48 10.11
N PHE A 167 -0.22 -4.44 9.84
CA PHE A 167 -0.55 -5.74 9.25
C PHE A 167 0.18 -6.86 10.00
N ARG A 168 -0.44 -7.38 11.07
CA ARG A 168 0.10 -8.44 11.93
C ARG A 168 -0.28 -9.83 11.43
#